data_AF-A0A699XTN4-F1
#
_entry.id   AF-A0A699XTN4-F1
#
_cell.length_a   1.000
_cell.length_b   1.000
_cell.length_c   1.000
_cell.angle_alpha   90.00
_cell.angle_beta   90.00
_cell.angle_gamma   90.00
#
_symmetry.space_group_name_H-M   'P 1'
#
loop_
_entity.id
_entity.type
_entity.pdbx_description
1 polymer ?
#
loop_
_entity_poly.entity_id
_entity_poly.type
_entity_poly.pdbx_seq_one_letter_code
_entity_poly.pdbx_strand_id
1 'polypeptide(L)' 'INEAVNQVTAAGIPVVTLVSDLPQSERIGYIGMDNRTAGQTAAYLMASWLDKATQDVAVVISSELFRGEEER' A
#
# COMPACT_ATOMS: atom_id res chain seq x y z
N ILE A 1 -8.53 -13.90 2.93
CA ILE A 1 -7.41 -13.65 3.87
C ILE A 1 -7.89 -12.87 5.10
N ASN A 2 -8.61 -11.74 4.93
CA ASN A 2 -9.18 -10.98 6.05
C ASN A 2 -9.98 -11.85 7.03
N GLU A 3 -10.87 -12.72 6.53
CA GLU A 3 -11.65 -13.62 7.41
C GLU A 3 -10.78 -14.56 8.24
N ALA A 4 -9.68 -15.07 7.68
CA ALA A 4 -8.75 -15.93 8.42
C ALA A 4 -8.01 -15.14 9.53
N VAL A 5 -7.65 -13.89 9.25
CA VAL A 5 -7.08 -12.99 10.27
C VAL A 5 -8.09 -12.72 11.39
N ASN A 6 -9.36 -12.49 11.05
CA ASN A 6 -10.41 -12.24 12.03
C ASN A 6 -10.66 -13.47 12.91
N GLN A 7 -10.65 -14.68 12.34
CA GLN A 7 -10.78 -15.92 13.12
C GLN A 7 -9.66 -16.08 14.16
N VAL A 8 -8.42 -15.80 13.77
CA VAL A 8 -7.25 -15.87 14.66
C VAL A 8 -7.32 -14.78 15.73
N THR A 9 -7.75 -13.57 15.35
CA THR A 9 -7.94 -12.45 16.28
C THR A 9 -9.04 -12.74 17.30
N ALA A 10 -10.16 -13.32 16.86
CA ALA A 10 -11.26 -13.75 17.73
C ALA A 10 -10.85 -14.85 18.72
N ALA A 11 -9.82 -15.65 18.39
CA ALA A 11 -9.20 -16.60 19.31
C ALA A 11 -8.25 -15.94 20.34
N GLY A 12 -8.15 -14.61 20.37
CA GLY A 12 -7.31 -13.85 21.28
C GLY A 12 -5.85 -13.73 20.85
N ILE A 13 -5.52 -14.09 19.61
CA ILE A 13 -4.16 -14.02 19.09
C ILE A 13 -3.99 -12.68 18.34
N PRO A 14 -3.14 -11.76 18.81
CA PRO A 14 -2.93 -10.48 18.14
C PRO A 14 -2.25 -10.66 16.78
N VAL A 15 -2.75 -9.97 15.75
CA VAL A 15 -2.21 -10.03 14.39
C VAL A 15 -1.70 -8.66 13.94
N VAL A 16 -0.46 -8.61 13.46
CA VAL A 16 0.13 -7.44 12.79
C VAL A 16 0.43 -7.77 11.33
N THR A 17 0.28 -6.79 10.45
CA THR A 17 0.67 -6.87 9.04
C THR A 17 2.02 -6.19 8.84
N LEU A 18 2.89 -6.80 8.02
CA LEU A 18 4.23 -6.31 7.74
C LEU A 18 4.42 -6.26 6.22
N VAL A 19 5.00 -5.17 5.72
CA VAL A 19 5.20 -4.87 4.27
C VAL A 19 3.89 -4.65 3.52
N SER A 20 2.97 -5.62 3.53
CA SER A 20 1.67 -5.55 2.87
C SER A 20 0.54 -5.50 3.90
N ASP A 21 -0.37 -4.54 3.77
CA ASP A 21 -1.47 -4.38 4.72
C ASP A 21 -2.73 -5.17 4.33
N LEU A 22 -3.55 -5.48 5.34
CA LEU A 22 -4.88 -6.06 5.24
C LEU A 22 -5.89 -5.16 5.98
N PRO A 23 -6.17 -3.97 5.43
CA PRO A 23 -6.88 -2.90 6.13
C PRO A 23 -8.34 -3.20 6.49
N GLN A 24 -8.91 -4.25 5.91
CA GLN A 24 -10.28 -4.71 6.13
C GLN A 24 -10.34 -5.91 7.10
N SER A 25 -9.21 -6.27 7.71
CA SER A 25 -9.13 -7.28 8.77
C SER A 25 -9.07 -6.62 10.16
N GLU A 26 -9.23 -7.42 11.21
CA GLU A 26 -9.07 -7.02 12.61
C GLU A 26 -7.60 -6.94 13.06
N ARG A 27 -6.66 -6.78 12.12
CA ARG A 27 -5.23 -6.59 12.45
C ARG A 27 -5.04 -5.39 13.38
N ILE A 28 -4.23 -5.56 14.42
CA ILE A 28 -4.01 -4.53 15.44
C ILE A 28 -2.99 -3.46 15.01
N GLY A 29 -2.24 -3.71 13.95
CA GLY A 29 -1.21 -2.79 13.47
C GLY A 29 -0.66 -3.19 12.11
N TYR A 30 -0.28 -2.19 11.32
CA TYR A 30 0.48 -2.34 10.10
C TYR A 30 1.83 -1.66 10.29
N ILE A 31 2.89 -2.38 9.92
CA ILE A 31 4.25 -1.89 9.93
C ILE A 31 4.75 -1.96 8.49
N GLY A 32 4.93 -0.80 7.87
CA GLY A 32 5.41 -0.73 6.49
C GLY A 32 5.36 0.69 5.96
N MET A 33 5.51 0.81 4.64
CA MET A 33 5.56 2.11 3.98
C MET A 33 4.16 2.70 3.84
N ASP A 34 4.07 4.01 4.02
CA ASP A 34 2.93 4.77 3.51
C ASP A 34 3.11 4.92 1.99
N ASN A 35 2.48 4.00 1.25
CA ASN A 35 2.57 3.95 -0.20
C ASN A 35 2.03 5.22 -0.86
N ARG A 36 1.04 5.88 -0.26
CA ARG A 36 0.53 7.17 -0.78
C ARG A 36 1.61 8.23 -0.72
N THR A 37 2.31 8.35 0.42
CA THR A 37 3.43 9.29 0.58
C THR A 37 4.62 8.89 -0.31
N ALA A 38 4.86 7.59 -0.52
CA ALA A 38 5.86 7.10 -1.46
C ALA A 38 5.53 7.52 -2.92
N GLY A 39 4.27 7.40 -3.34
CA GLY A 39 3.80 7.87 -4.64
C GLY A 39 3.94 9.38 -4.83
N GLN A 40 3.66 10.18 -3.79
CA GLN A 40 3.93 11.63 -3.79
C GLN A 40 5.42 11.94 -3.96
N THR A 41 6.29 11.15 -3.31
CA THR A 41 7.74 11.29 -3.46
C THR A 41 8.18 10.96 -4.89
N ALA A 42 7.63 9.90 -5.49
CA ALA A 42 7.88 9.58 -6.89
C ALA A 42 7.44 10.71 -7.83
N ALA A 43 6.25 11.27 -7.62
CA ALA A 43 5.75 12.42 -8.39
C ALA A 43 6.66 13.65 -8.26
N TYR A 44 7.14 13.95 -7.05
CA TYR A 44 8.09 15.04 -6.80
C TYR A 44 9.42 14.83 -7.56
N LEU A 45 9.98 13.62 -7.51
CA LEU A 45 11.22 13.31 -8.23
C LEU A 45 11.04 13.42 -9.75
N MET A 46 9.93 12.90 -10.28
CA MET A 46 9.61 13.04 -11.71
C MET A 46 9.49 14.52 -12.11
N ALA A 47 8.77 15.33 -11.34
CA ALA A 47 8.66 16.77 -11.59
C ALA A 47 10.00 17.53 -11.50
N SER A 48 10.97 16.98 -10.77
CA SER A 48 12.31 17.56 -10.60
C SER A 48 13.27 17.17 -11.73
N TRP A 49 13.04 16.03 -12.40
CA TRP A 49 13.96 15.47 -13.40
C TRP A 49 13.44 15.55 -14.84
N LEU A 50 12.12 15.60 -15.03
CA LEU A 50 11.50 15.69 -16.35
C LEU A 50 11.33 17.14 -16.78
N ASP A 51 11.57 17.42 -18.06
CA ASP A 51 11.25 18.72 -18.66
C ASP A 51 9.76 19.05 -18.54
N LYS A 52 9.42 20.34 -18.46
CA LYS A 52 8.05 20.85 -18.29
C LYS A 52 7.10 20.60 -19.48
N ALA A 53 7.57 19.94 -20.53
CA ALA A 53 6.73 19.55 -21.66
C ALA A 53 5.82 18.37 -21.29
N THR A 54 4.76 18.14 -22.05
CA THR A 54 3.95 16.93 -21.92
C THR A 54 4.80 15.70 -22.24
N GLN A 55 4.78 14.72 -21.34
CA GLN A 55 5.51 13.47 -21.48
C GLN A 55 4.61 12.29 -21.13
N ASP A 56 4.86 11.15 -21.77
CA ASP A 56 4.21 9.89 -21.42
C ASP A 56 5.04 9.18 -20.35
N VAL A 57 4.37 8.72 -19.28
CA VAL A 57 4.99 7.97 -18.18
C VAL A 57 4.34 6.59 -18.12
N ALA A 58 5.15 5.55 -18.26
CA ALA A 58 4.70 4.17 -18.07
C ALA A 58 4.72 3.79 -16.59
N VAL A 59 3.61 3.26 -16.07
CA VAL A 59 3.52 2.70 -14.72
C VAL A 59 3.50 1.17 -14.84
N VAL A 60 4.44 0.51 -14.16
CA VAL A 60 4.53 -0.96 -14.12
C VAL A 60 4.17 -1.42 -12.72
N ILE A 61 3.08 -2.19 -12.61
CA ILE A 61 2.61 -2.78 -11.35
C ILE A 61 2.83 -4.30 -11.36
N SER A 62 3.20 -4.86 -10.22
CA SER A 62 3.43 -6.31 -10.11
C SER A 62 2.14 -7.13 -9.96
N SER A 63 1.06 -6.53 -9.48
CA SER A 63 -0.25 -7.18 -9.34
C SER A 63 -1.39 -6.16 -9.25
N GLU A 64 -2.48 -6.34 -10.01
CA GLU A 64 -3.71 -5.53 -9.91
C GLU A 64 -4.44 -5.70 -8.56
N LEU A 65 -4.15 -6.79 -7.83
CA LEU A 65 -4.68 -7.05 -6.48
C LEU A 65 -3.96 -6.25 -5.39
N PHE A 66 -2.87 -5.55 -5.74
CA PHE A 66 -2.15 -4.66 -4.84
C PHE A 66 -2.89 -3.30 -4.74
N ARG A 67 -4.15 -3.34 -4.28
CA ARG A 67 -4.99 -2.17 -3.97
C ARG A 67 -4.49 -1.34 -2.76
N GLY A 68 -3.31 -1.66 -2.22
CA GLY A 68 -2.68 -0.94 -1.12
C GLY A 68 -2.25 0.50 -1.45
N GLU A 69 -2.42 0.94 -2.70
CA GLU A 69 -2.14 2.31 -3.17
C GLU A 69 -3.39 3.21 -3.22
N GLU A 70 -4.62 2.65 -3.18
CA GLU A 70 -5.86 3.43 -3.42
C GLU A 70 -6.76 3.60 -2.18
N GLU A 71 -6.76 2.64 -1.24
CA GLU A 71 -7.67 2.67 -0.08
C GLU A 71 -7.03 3.26 1.18
N ARG A 72 -6.88 4.59 1.18
CA ARG A 72 -7.07 5.52 2.33
C ARG A 72 -6.67 6.94 1.98
#